data_AF-A0A1D2R8A6-F1
#
_entry.id   AF-A0A1D2R8A6-F1
#
_cell.length_a   1.000
_cell.length_b   1.000
_cell.length_c   1.000
_cell.angle_alpha   90.00
_cell.angle_beta   90.00
_cell.angle_gamma   90.00
#
_symmetry.space_group_name_H-M   'P 1'
#
loop_
_entity.id
_entity.type
_entity.pdbx_description
1 polymer ?
#
loop_
_entity_poly.entity_id
_entity_poly.type
_entity_poly.pdbx_seq_one_letter_code
_entity_poly.pdbx_strand_id
1 'polypeptide(L)'
;MVITLFIPKKVINTQSFNNQFIQSDAMPKFDYKWISPISFNSESLAKILREVLEELGYEFKRDSVQKHFDKTYIIVPLLRFAYTFRFIVEKPSEFTVDLYDTQPTHSSVMPYIEIDSVTDENIRDIRKMLRLLAKKLPREPWKFTLSQRFMHGALMPEFRKAKKAWERIGVKKK
;
A
#
# COMPACT_ATOMS: atom_id res chain seq x y z
N MET A 1 -66.45 -24.48 13.72
CA MET A 1 -65.73 -23.37 13.04
C MET A 1 -64.27 -23.41 13.44
N VAL A 2 -63.41 -24.08 12.65
CA VAL A 2 -61.96 -23.83 12.51
C VAL A 2 -61.59 -24.38 11.13
N ILE A 3 -61.10 -23.50 10.25
CA ILE A 3 -60.78 -23.80 8.85
C ILE A 3 -59.35 -24.35 8.78
N THR A 4 -59.19 -25.47 8.09
CA THR A 4 -57.92 -26.11 7.74
C THR A 4 -57.18 -25.28 6.69
N LEU A 5 -55.92 -24.90 6.94
CA LEU A 5 -55.02 -24.39 5.90
C LEU A 5 -53.84 -25.35 5.75
N PHE A 6 -53.96 -26.20 4.74
CA PHE A 6 -52.96 -27.14 4.26
C PHE A 6 -51.97 -26.37 3.37
N ILE A 7 -50.75 -26.12 3.85
CA ILE A 7 -49.70 -25.47 3.06
C ILE A 7 -48.86 -26.59 2.40
N PRO A 8 -48.85 -26.74 1.07
CA PRO A 8 -48.07 -27.78 0.41
C PRO A 8 -46.56 -27.47 0.46
N LYS A 9 -45.78 -28.46 0.87
CA LYS A 9 -44.31 -28.46 0.75
C LYS A 9 -43.93 -28.43 -0.74
N LYS A 10 -43.40 -27.30 -1.22
CA LYS A 10 -42.73 -27.21 -2.52
C LYS A 10 -41.42 -28.01 -2.44
N VAL A 11 -41.41 -29.17 -3.09
CA VAL A 11 -40.20 -29.89 -3.48
C VAL A 11 -39.56 -29.09 -4.61
N ILE A 12 -38.48 -28.37 -4.32
CA ILE A 12 -37.67 -27.72 -5.35
C ILE A 12 -36.66 -28.76 -5.83
N ASN A 13 -36.88 -29.21 -7.05
CA ASN A 13 -36.09 -30.20 -7.77
C ASN A 13 -34.69 -29.64 -8.04
N THR A 14 -33.66 -30.24 -7.45
CA THR A 14 -32.26 -29.78 -7.44
C THR A 14 -31.52 -30.18 -8.72
N GLN A 15 -32.09 -29.93 -9.90
CA GLN A 15 -31.47 -30.26 -11.18
C GLN A 15 -31.81 -29.25 -12.28
N SER A 16 -31.26 -28.03 -12.18
CA SER A 16 -31.09 -27.13 -13.35
C SER A 16 -30.16 -25.93 -13.10
N PHE A 17 -29.28 -25.97 -12.10
CA PHE A 17 -28.33 -24.88 -11.78
C PHE A 17 -26.96 -25.03 -12.46
N ASN A 18 -26.87 -25.78 -13.55
CA ASN A 18 -25.67 -25.87 -14.37
C ASN A 18 -26.01 -25.39 -15.79
N ASN A 19 -25.80 -24.09 -16.06
CA ASN A 19 -25.44 -23.51 -17.38
C ASN A 19 -25.76 -22.01 -17.50
N GLN A 20 -25.37 -21.17 -16.53
CA GLN A 20 -25.38 -19.70 -16.73
C GLN A 20 -24.17 -18.94 -16.14
N PHE A 21 -23.11 -19.62 -15.70
CA PHE A 21 -21.90 -18.98 -15.16
C PHE A 21 -20.64 -19.30 -15.97
N ILE A 22 -20.75 -19.24 -17.31
CA ILE A 22 -19.60 -19.03 -18.19
C ILE A 22 -19.97 -17.90 -19.14
N GLN A 23 -19.77 -16.66 -18.69
CA GLN A 23 -19.37 -15.51 -19.51
C GLN A 23 -19.29 -14.24 -18.64
N SER A 24 -18.17 -14.10 -17.91
CA SER A 24 -17.49 -12.81 -17.69
C SER A 24 -16.17 -13.02 -16.93
N ASP A 25 -15.20 -13.70 -17.56
CA ASP A 25 -13.80 -13.71 -17.09
C ASP A 25 -13.10 -12.37 -17.39
N ALA A 26 -13.71 -11.28 -16.93
CA ALA A 26 -13.07 -9.98 -16.82
C ALA A 26 -13.22 -9.54 -15.37
N MET A 27 -12.29 -10.00 -14.53
CA MET A 27 -12.14 -9.44 -13.19
C MET A 27 -11.95 -7.92 -13.32
N PRO A 28 -12.65 -7.10 -12.53
CA PRO A 28 -12.38 -5.66 -12.50
C PRO A 28 -10.90 -5.42 -12.17
N LYS A 29 -10.20 -4.68 -13.02
CA LYS A 29 -8.83 -4.17 -12.78
C LYS A 29 -8.87 -3.26 -11.55
N PHE A 30 -8.69 -3.83 -10.37
CA PHE A 30 -8.57 -3.05 -9.15
C PHE A 30 -7.16 -2.51 -9.06
N ASP A 31 -6.96 -1.30 -9.58
CA ASP A 31 -5.87 -0.44 -9.15
C ASP A 31 -5.98 -0.31 -7.63
N TYR A 32 -5.05 -0.92 -6.89
CA TYR A 32 -5.00 -0.76 -5.45
C TYR A 32 -3.74 -0.01 -5.04
N LYS A 33 -3.83 0.59 -3.87
CA LYS A 33 -2.78 1.42 -3.30
C LYS A 33 -2.01 0.61 -2.28
N TRP A 34 -0.70 0.50 -2.47
CA TRP A 34 0.18 -0.18 -1.52
C TRP A 34 0.90 0.85 -0.65
N ILE A 35 0.77 0.73 0.67
CA ILE A 35 1.34 1.70 1.62
C ILE A 35 2.12 0.94 2.69
N SER A 36 3.29 1.46 3.06
CA SER A 36 4.06 0.90 4.16
C SER A 36 4.85 1.97 4.92
N PRO A 37 4.79 2.00 6.27
CA PRO A 37 5.72 2.81 7.04
C PRO A 37 7.15 2.27 6.90
N ILE A 38 8.11 3.17 6.81
CA ILE A 38 9.53 2.85 6.65
C ILE A 38 10.34 3.45 7.78
N SER A 39 11.39 2.73 8.19
CA SER A 39 12.30 3.14 9.25
C SER A 39 13.36 4.19 8.84
N PHE A 40 13.33 4.72 7.63
CA PHE A 40 14.30 5.65 7.06
C PHE A 40 13.60 6.94 6.66
N ASN A 41 14.28 8.08 6.81
CA ASN A 41 13.71 9.37 6.43
C ASN A 41 13.36 9.41 4.92
N SER A 42 12.34 10.19 4.57
CA SER A 42 11.87 10.30 3.19
C SER A 42 12.94 10.81 2.22
N GLU A 43 13.80 11.74 2.66
CA GLU A 43 14.82 12.37 1.82
C GLU A 43 15.94 11.41 1.40
N SER A 44 16.52 10.66 2.34
CA SER A 44 17.55 9.65 2.03
C SER A 44 16.95 8.52 1.19
N LEU A 45 15.71 8.13 1.49
CA LEU A 45 15.02 7.11 0.74
C LEU A 45 14.74 7.57 -0.70
N ALA A 46 14.42 8.84 -0.92
CA ALA A 46 14.23 9.41 -2.25
C ALA A 46 15.52 9.36 -3.09
N LYS A 47 16.67 9.63 -2.47
CA LYS A 47 17.98 9.51 -3.14
C LYS A 47 18.25 8.06 -3.55
N ILE A 48 18.07 7.11 -2.63
CA ILE A 48 18.30 5.69 -2.91
C ILE A 48 17.27 5.15 -3.92
N LEU A 49 16.00 5.55 -3.82
CA LEU A 49 14.95 5.15 -4.75
C LEU A 49 15.28 5.61 -6.16
N ARG A 50 15.75 6.85 -6.32
CA ARG A 50 16.22 7.37 -7.60
C ARG A 50 17.31 6.49 -8.19
N GLU A 51 18.35 6.17 -7.41
CA GLU A 51 19.43 5.29 -7.86
C GLU A 51 18.94 3.88 -8.22
N VAL A 52 17.93 3.37 -7.51
CA VAL A 52 17.29 2.07 -7.81
C VAL A 52 16.55 2.11 -9.14
N LEU A 53 15.80 3.18 -9.41
CA LEU A 53 15.08 3.35 -10.67
C LEU A 53 16.06 3.49 -11.85
N GLU A 54 17.13 4.27 -11.68
CA GLU A 54 18.20 4.43 -12.66
C GLU A 54 18.92 3.10 -12.93
N GLU A 55 19.26 2.33 -11.89
CA GLU A 55 19.91 1.01 -12.04
C GLU A 55 19.01 -0.02 -12.75
N LEU A 56 17.69 0.08 -12.57
CA LEU A 56 16.73 -0.79 -13.26
C LEU A 56 16.45 -0.33 -14.70
N GLY A 57 16.97 0.82 -15.12
CA GLY A 57 16.71 1.42 -16.43
C GLY A 57 15.26 1.88 -16.59
N TYR A 58 14.59 2.23 -15.48
CA TYR A 58 13.21 2.70 -15.52
C TYR A 58 13.19 4.16 -15.97
N GLU A 59 12.26 4.50 -16.86
CA GLU A 59 12.01 5.89 -17.26
C GLU A 59 11.03 6.49 -16.25
N PHE A 60 11.45 7.55 -15.55
CA PHE A 60 10.61 8.20 -14.53
C PHE A 60 10.73 9.72 -14.56
N LYS A 61 9.67 10.39 -14.16
CA LYS A 61 9.61 11.83 -13.89
C LYS A 61 9.57 12.07 -12.39
N ARG A 62 10.29 13.08 -11.93
CA ARG A 62 10.19 13.56 -10.55
C ARG A 62 9.22 14.72 -10.50
N ASP A 63 8.23 14.60 -9.63
CA ASP A 63 7.32 15.70 -9.32
C ASP A 63 7.47 16.08 -7.84
N SER A 64 7.37 17.37 -7.54
CA SER A 64 7.40 17.89 -6.16
C SER A 64 5.99 18.29 -5.78
N VAL A 65 5.20 17.30 -5.35
CA VAL A 65 3.80 17.52 -4.96
C VAL A 65 3.71 17.63 -3.43
N GLN A 66 2.81 18.48 -2.92
CA GLN A 66 2.45 18.51 -1.50
C GLN A 66 1.23 17.61 -1.27
N LYS A 67 1.35 16.61 -0.39
CA LYS A 67 0.24 15.70 -0.07
C LYS A 67 -0.47 16.14 1.21
N HIS A 68 -1.78 16.32 1.09
CA HIS A 68 -2.65 16.74 2.19
C HIS A 68 -3.16 15.50 2.93
N PHE A 69 -2.94 15.44 4.25
CA PHE A 69 -3.51 14.41 5.12
C PHE A 69 -4.54 15.05 6.05
N ASP A 70 -5.82 14.79 5.81
CA ASP A 70 -6.89 15.20 6.72
C ASP A 70 -7.14 14.10 7.77
N LYS A 71 -6.99 14.46 9.05
CA LYS A 71 -7.63 13.74 10.17
C LYS A 71 -8.70 14.65 10.75
N THR A 72 -9.96 14.25 10.63
CA THR A 72 -11.08 14.95 11.26
C THR A 72 -11.05 14.68 12.76
N TYR A 73 -10.59 15.65 13.55
CA TYR A 73 -11.04 15.83 14.93
C TYR A 73 -12.13 16.91 14.91
N ILE A 74 -13.16 16.72 15.72
CA ILE A 74 -14.24 17.71 15.89
C ILE A 74 -13.57 19.01 16.36
N ILE A 75 -13.59 20.02 15.48
CA ILE A 75 -13.08 21.39 15.64
C ILE A 75 -11.54 21.51 15.43
N VAL A 76 -11.17 22.20 14.34
CA VAL A 76 -9.82 22.51 13.78
C VAL A 76 -9.20 21.43 12.86
N PRO A 77 -9.17 21.65 11.52
CA PRO A 77 -8.29 20.90 10.64
C PRO A 77 -6.83 21.30 10.94
N LEU A 78 -6.11 20.45 11.66
CA LEU A 78 -4.65 20.54 11.74
C LEU A 78 -4.08 20.10 10.38
N LEU A 79 -3.93 21.06 9.47
CA LEU A 79 -3.25 20.88 8.19
C LEU A 79 -1.80 20.48 8.46
N ARG A 80 -1.48 19.19 8.35
CA ARG A 80 -0.10 18.69 8.44
C ARG A 80 0.42 18.46 7.02
N PHE A 81 1.22 19.40 6.53
CA PHE A 81 1.92 19.29 5.25
C PHE A 81 2.97 18.19 5.32
N ALA A 82 2.86 17.16 4.47
CA ALA A 82 3.93 16.21 4.24
C ALA A 82 4.58 16.52 2.89
N TYR A 83 5.81 17.03 2.90
CA TYR A 83 6.58 17.19 1.67
C TYR A 83 6.70 15.82 1.01
N THR A 84 6.17 15.68 -0.20
CA THR A 84 6.11 14.38 -0.88
C THR A 84 7.10 14.36 -2.02
N PHE A 85 8.06 13.45 -1.96
CA PHE A 85 8.90 13.13 -3.10
C PHE A 85 8.14 12.15 -3.98
N ARG A 86 7.62 12.64 -5.11
CA ARG A 86 6.84 11.84 -6.06
C ARG A 86 7.71 11.42 -7.25
N PHE A 87 7.64 10.13 -7.57
CA PHE A 87 8.27 9.54 -8.75
C PHE A 87 7.17 8.89 -9.60
N ILE A 88 6.96 9.40 -10.81
CA ILE A 88 6.03 8.85 -11.78
C ILE A 88 6.85 7.99 -12.73
N VAL A 89 6.71 6.67 -12.64
CA VAL A 89 7.39 5.73 -13.54
C VAL A 89 6.52 5.56 -14.78
N GLU A 90 7.08 5.81 -15.96
CA GLU A 90 6.39 5.70 -17.25
C GLU A 90 6.72 4.38 -17.95
N LYS A 91 7.96 3.88 -17.79
CA LYS A 91 8.39 2.57 -18.31
C LYS A 91 9.24 1.82 -17.28
N PRO A 92 9.12 0.49 -17.17
CA PRO A 92 8.40 -0.46 -18.05
C PRO A 92 6.89 -0.55 -17.82
N SER A 93 6.39 -0.03 -16.71
CA SER A 93 4.98 -0.03 -16.35
C SER A 93 4.63 1.26 -15.61
N GLU A 94 3.41 1.74 -15.80
CA GLU A 94 2.96 2.99 -15.19
C GLU A 94 2.59 2.77 -13.72
N PHE A 95 3.29 3.44 -12.82
CA PHE A 95 2.95 3.53 -11.41
C PHE A 95 3.59 4.77 -10.76
N THR A 96 2.97 5.25 -9.68
CA THR A 96 3.48 6.41 -8.94
C THR A 96 4.01 5.96 -7.59
N VAL A 97 5.21 6.41 -7.24
CA VAL A 97 5.81 6.19 -5.91
C VAL A 97 5.89 7.51 -5.17
N ASP A 98 5.19 7.59 -4.05
CA ASP A 98 5.17 8.73 -3.15
C ASP A 98 5.95 8.40 -1.87
N LEU A 99 6.95 9.22 -1.56
CA LEU A 99 7.64 9.18 -0.27
C LEU A 99 7.27 10.43 0.53
N TYR A 100 6.75 10.24 1.73
CA TYR A 100 6.30 11.36 2.54
C TYR A 100 6.47 11.07 4.03
N ASP A 101 6.56 12.14 4.79
CA ASP A 101 6.75 12.11 6.23
C ASP A 101 5.47 12.55 6.92
N THR A 102 4.93 11.70 7.79
CA THR A 102 3.80 12.06 8.66
C THR A 102 4.29 12.32 10.06
N GLN A 103 3.61 13.17 10.81
CA GLN A 103 3.92 13.40 12.22
C GLN A 103 2.83 12.75 13.07
N PRO A 104 2.94 11.48 13.51
CA PRO A 104 1.91 10.85 14.35
C PRO A 104 1.81 11.48 15.75
N THR A 105 2.94 11.92 16.31
CA THR A 105 3.03 12.60 17.61
C THR A 105 3.80 13.91 17.46
N HIS A 106 3.60 14.89 18.36
CA HIS A 106 4.27 16.21 18.29
C HIS A 106 5.81 16.14 18.18
N SER A 107 6.42 15.06 18.65
CA SER A 107 7.87 14.88 18.71
C SER A 107 8.43 13.87 17.69
N SER A 108 7.59 13.25 16.84
CA SER A 108 8.08 12.17 15.99
C SER A 108 7.54 12.22 14.56
N VAL A 109 8.45 11.97 13.61
CA VAL A 109 8.16 11.90 12.18
C VAL A 109 8.25 10.45 11.72
N MET A 110 7.15 9.91 11.20
CA MET A 110 7.03 8.57 10.63
C MET A 110 7.01 8.66 9.10
N PRO A 111 8.07 8.19 8.43
CA PRO A 111 8.16 8.11 6.98
C PRO A 111 7.30 6.98 6.40
N TYR A 112 6.77 7.21 5.20
CA TYR A 112 5.99 6.24 4.45
C TYR A 112 6.48 6.17 3.00
N ILE A 113 6.40 4.97 2.45
CA ILE A 113 6.32 4.75 1.01
C ILE A 113 4.88 4.41 0.66
N GLU A 114 4.46 4.96 -0.46
CA GLU A 114 3.20 4.63 -1.08
C GLU A 114 3.41 4.41 -2.57
N ILE A 115 2.71 3.42 -3.09
CA ILE A 115 2.68 3.11 -4.51
C ILE A 115 1.22 3.11 -4.93
N ASP A 116 0.89 4.02 -5.82
CA ASP A 116 -0.42 4.13 -6.44
C ASP A 116 -0.43 3.37 -7.79
N SER A 117 -1.63 3.06 -8.27
CA SER A 117 -1.88 2.33 -9.52
C SER A 117 -1.28 0.92 -9.56
N VAL A 118 -1.28 0.18 -8.45
CA VAL A 118 -0.78 -1.21 -8.44
C VAL A 118 -1.77 -2.13 -9.15
N THR A 119 -1.32 -2.79 -10.21
CA THR A 119 -2.04 -3.76 -11.04
C THR A 119 -1.31 -5.11 -11.09
N ASP A 120 -1.98 -6.17 -11.52
CA ASP A 120 -1.33 -7.48 -11.71
C ASP A 120 -0.25 -7.46 -12.80
N GLU A 121 -0.32 -6.51 -13.73
CA GLU A 121 0.66 -6.32 -14.80
C GLU A 121 1.96 -5.69 -14.25
N ASN A 122 1.85 -4.64 -13.43
CA ASN A 122 3.01 -3.90 -12.90
C ASN A 122 3.58 -4.46 -11.58
N ILE A 123 2.86 -5.35 -10.89
CA ILE A 123 3.29 -5.88 -9.59
C ILE A 123 4.65 -6.56 -9.63
N ARG A 124 5.04 -7.13 -10.79
CA ARG A 124 6.35 -7.75 -10.99
C ARG A 124 7.48 -6.72 -10.95
N ASP A 125 7.29 -5.59 -11.63
CA ASP A 125 8.24 -4.47 -11.67
C ASP A 125 8.33 -3.76 -10.33
N ILE A 126 7.18 -3.47 -9.71
CA ILE A 126 7.12 -2.89 -8.37
C ILE A 126 7.86 -3.77 -7.37
N ARG A 127 7.64 -5.09 -7.41
CA ARG A 127 8.34 -6.03 -6.55
C ARG A 127 9.84 -6.05 -6.82
N LYS A 128 10.28 -5.97 -8.08
CA LYS A 128 11.69 -5.90 -8.46
C LYS A 128 12.35 -4.64 -7.88
N MET A 129 11.71 -3.49 -8.06
CA MET A 129 12.11 -2.20 -7.48
C MET A 129 12.21 -2.26 -5.95
N LEU A 130 11.14 -2.68 -5.26
CA LEU A 130 11.12 -2.76 -3.81
C LEU A 130 12.16 -3.73 -3.24
N ARG A 131 12.45 -4.84 -3.93
CA ARG A 131 13.51 -5.77 -3.54
C ARG A 131 14.89 -5.15 -3.66
N LEU A 132 15.17 -4.43 -4.75
CA LEU A 132 16.46 -3.77 -4.94
C LEU A 132 16.63 -2.62 -3.94
N LEU A 133 15.57 -1.85 -3.70
CA LEU A 133 15.52 -0.82 -2.66
C LEU A 133 15.84 -1.39 -1.28
N ALA A 134 15.16 -2.48 -0.88
CA ALA A 134 15.43 -3.14 0.40
C ALA A 134 16.85 -3.73 0.49
N LYS A 135 17.49 -4.06 -0.64
CA LYS A 135 18.89 -4.54 -0.68
C LYS A 135 19.91 -3.41 -0.53
N LYS A 136 19.65 -2.21 -1.06
CA LYS A 136 20.54 -1.05 -0.94
C LYS A 136 20.51 -0.41 0.44
N LEU A 137 19.40 -0.55 1.16
CA LEU A 137 19.28 0.00 2.50
C LEU A 137 20.17 -0.78 3.49
N PRO A 138 20.79 -0.10 4.48
CA PRO A 138 21.68 -0.74 5.45
C PRO A 138 20.95 -1.70 6.41
N ARG A 139 19.62 -1.60 6.48
CA ARG A 139 18.73 -2.48 7.24
C ARG A 139 17.41 -2.64 6.50
N GLU A 140 16.66 -3.65 6.88
CA GLU A 140 15.32 -3.90 6.35
C GLU A 140 14.40 -2.67 6.54
N PRO A 141 13.67 -2.23 5.50
CA PRO A 141 12.82 -1.04 5.56
C PRO A 141 11.80 -1.05 6.72
N TRP A 142 11.25 -2.22 7.03
CA TRP A 142 10.25 -2.44 8.09
C TRP A 142 10.84 -2.65 9.50
N LYS A 143 12.17 -2.61 9.66
CA LYS A 143 12.85 -2.89 10.93
C LYS A 143 13.21 -1.59 11.66
N PHE A 144 12.29 -1.09 12.46
CA PHE A 144 12.47 0.09 13.31
C PHE A 144 13.42 -0.18 14.50
N THR A 145 14.31 0.77 14.80
CA THR A 145 15.20 0.67 15.98
C THR A 145 14.40 0.83 17.27
N LEU A 146 14.97 0.42 18.40
CA LEU A 146 14.32 0.62 19.71
C LEU A 146 14.05 2.10 19.99
N SER A 147 15.00 2.98 19.65
CA SER A 147 14.82 4.44 19.75
C SER A 147 13.66 4.95 18.91
N GLN A 148 13.55 4.51 17.64
CA GLN A 148 12.43 4.89 16.77
C GLN A 148 11.10 4.38 17.32
N ARG A 149 11.07 3.13 17.80
CA ARG A 149 9.89 2.57 18.45
C ARG A 149 9.47 3.38 19.66
N PHE A 150 10.42 3.80 20.49
CA PHE A 150 10.13 4.62 21.66
C PHE A 150 9.58 6.01 21.28
N MET A 151 10.20 6.67 20.29
CA MET A 151 9.76 7.99 19.83
C MET A 151 8.35 8.00 19.23
N HIS A 152 7.98 6.96 18.48
CA HIS A 152 6.64 6.86 17.88
C HIS A 152 5.60 6.26 18.84
N GLY A 153 6.05 5.51 19.86
CA GLY A 153 5.22 4.71 20.75
C GLY A 153 5.52 3.22 20.54
N ALA A 154 6.11 2.56 21.54
CA ALA A 154 6.78 1.26 21.38
C ALA A 154 5.91 0.12 20.83
N LEU A 155 4.58 0.24 20.97
CA LEU A 155 3.59 -0.76 20.58
C LEU A 155 2.63 -0.30 19.47
N MET A 156 3.04 0.69 18.68
CA MET A 156 2.25 1.17 17.55
C MET A 156 1.93 0.04 16.54
N PRO A 157 0.67 -0.10 16.10
CA PRO A 157 0.27 -1.11 15.11
C PRO A 157 0.98 -0.93 13.76
N GLU A 158 1.48 0.27 13.46
CA GLU A 158 2.22 0.65 12.27
C GLU A 158 3.43 -0.27 12.03
N PHE A 159 4.16 -0.67 13.08
CA PHE A 159 5.31 -1.57 12.93
C PHE A 159 4.91 -2.95 12.43
N ARG A 160 3.78 -3.46 12.90
CA ARG A 160 3.22 -4.74 12.43
C ARG A 160 2.67 -4.59 11.01
N LYS A 161 2.04 -3.46 10.70
CA LYS A 161 1.52 -3.13 9.36
C LYS A 161 2.66 -3.04 8.33
N ALA A 162 3.78 -2.39 8.66
CA ALA A 162 4.97 -2.34 7.80
C ALA A 162 5.42 -3.74 7.42
N LYS A 163 5.74 -4.57 8.41
CA LYS A 163 6.21 -5.94 8.14
C LYS A 163 5.24 -6.72 7.26
N LYS A 164 3.93 -6.67 7.56
CA LYS A 164 2.90 -7.33 6.75
C LYS A 164 2.81 -6.79 5.33
N ALA A 165 2.94 -5.49 5.11
CA ALA A 165 2.88 -4.88 3.78
C ALA A 165 4.03 -5.36 2.88
N TRP A 166 5.25 -5.44 3.43
CA TRP A 166 6.43 -5.95 2.72
C TRP A 166 6.39 -7.47 2.49
N GLU A 167 5.86 -8.24 3.45
CA GLU A 167 5.66 -9.68 3.27
C GLU A 167 4.63 -9.98 2.18
N ARG A 168 3.52 -9.22 2.11
CA ARG A 168 2.48 -9.36 1.07
C ARG A 168 3.04 -9.16 -0.34
N ILE A 169 3.96 -8.21 -0.52
CA ILE A 169 4.56 -7.96 -1.83
C ILE A 169 5.67 -8.96 -2.18
N GLY A 170 5.99 -9.90 -1.27
CA GLY A 170 6.96 -10.97 -1.51
C GLY A 170 8.41 -10.53 -1.33
N VAL A 171 8.64 -9.49 -0.53
CA VAL A 171 9.97 -9.11 -0.04
C VAL A 171 10.11 -9.74 1.36
N LYS A 172 10.81 -10.88 1.43
CA LYS A 172 11.06 -11.58 2.70
C LYS A 172 12.40 -11.18 3.29
N LYS A 173 12.50 -11.36 4.61
CA LYS A 173 13.73 -11.27 5.42
C LYS A 173 14.89 -12.00 4.73
N LYS A 174 16.07 -11.37 4.69
CA LYS A 174 17.33 -12.10 4.38
C LYS A 174 17.71 -12.99 5.56
#